data_AF-A0A8T2WJU4-F1
#
_entry.id   AF-A0A8T2WJU4-F1
#
_cell.length_a   1.000
_cell.length_b   1.000
_cell.length_c   1.000
_cell.angle_alpha   90.00
_cell.angle_beta   90.00
_cell.angle_gamma   90.00
#
_symmetry.space_group_name_H-M   'P 1'
#
loop_
_entity.id
_entity.type
_entity.pdbx_description
1 polymer ?
#
loop_
_entity_poly.entity_id
_entity_poly.type
_entity_poly.pdbx_seq_one_letter_code
_entity_poly.pdbx_strand_id
1 'polypeptide(L)'
;MAAYRDELKIITIGGKGSALTSTSVYTIATGHALVRIDSSALDRLTNQNRNPQKPLQSISLIPNKASNLIETRAYLTVLLNKLLHYTNSSNVRTFLPNLIAETLNSNKFGSEAQGLDVEVTEEERLVIEVSNAELYGVCAILDHEGMGLGVVDDAVAALSCEAVKADVRSFDGVDSGDGFVDKEAATVASDMKVLLVGYDSNKKGESEAVSEIPKVNGRLRELVKALHTMVRVELNSGVKGSSGGSGKAVGTTVSGLAVALLFLGKSSLCRVKMNLDVMGNEVLSSGLVSLYEKKCPSRDDLMNGYKAVTDLLVEEDYVMFGYGVYGLLGIVWKIVAWEEITAFFALEGVELMSGIGGQVNGGEAKVDKKSEKKKKKKTVLGKGTSVIVQLIKDRLQIVGGGSGDSLDILEKWVENLLSFFSPKQPEFDEFVQKVKEIVERNESRRLPKLPKGTRDFANEQMVIRERAFSIIADVFKRHGATSLDTPAFELRETLMGKYGEDSKLIYDLADQAGVQVVKMDILPN
;
A
#
# COMPACT_ATOMS: atom_id res chain seq x y z
N MET A 1 -28.19 4.64 15.29
CA MET A 1 -27.77 3.74 16.37
C MET A 1 -26.54 4.33 17.02
N ALA A 2 -26.63 4.63 18.31
CA ALA A 2 -25.54 5.13 19.12
C ALA A 2 -24.66 3.95 19.57
N ALA A 3 -23.44 3.86 19.05
CA ALA A 3 -22.38 2.99 19.56
C ALA A 3 -21.03 3.49 19.02
N TYR A 4 -20.05 3.63 19.92
CA TYR A 4 -18.65 4.06 19.71
C TYR A 4 -18.43 5.55 19.35
N ARG A 5 -18.50 6.42 20.37
CA ARG A 5 -17.54 7.53 20.46
C ARG A 5 -16.27 6.96 21.10
N ASP A 6 -15.41 6.36 20.29
CA ASP A 6 -14.01 6.25 20.71
C ASP A 6 -13.48 7.65 20.97
N GLU A 7 -12.70 7.84 22.03
CA GLU A 7 -12.00 9.11 22.27
C GLU A 7 -11.17 9.41 21.02
N LEU A 8 -11.54 10.47 20.29
CA LEU A 8 -10.83 10.87 19.08
C LEU A 8 -9.35 11.02 19.41
N LYS A 9 -8.50 10.38 18.61
CA LYS A 9 -7.05 10.43 18.76
C LYS A 9 -6.57 11.89 18.79
N ILE A 10 -5.70 12.25 19.73
CA ILE A 10 -5.14 13.60 19.79
C ILE A 10 -3.77 13.62 19.10
N ILE A 11 -3.61 14.47 18.10
CA ILE A 11 -2.34 14.70 17.42
C ILE A 11 -1.78 16.05 17.87
N THR A 12 -0.56 16.02 18.41
CA THR A 12 0.14 17.22 18.88
C THR A 12 1.07 17.75 17.78
N ILE A 13 1.00 19.04 17.46
CA ILE A 13 1.77 19.71 16.39
C ILE A 13 2.72 20.75 16.98
N GLY A 14 3.93 20.85 16.43
CA GLY A 14 4.93 21.86 16.79
C GLY A 14 5.92 21.48 17.90
N GLY A 15 5.87 20.27 18.43
CA GLY A 15 6.78 19.80 19.48
C GLY A 15 8.23 19.69 19.02
N LYS A 16 9.19 19.94 19.93
CA LYS A 16 10.61 19.70 19.64
C LYS A 16 10.85 18.20 19.46
N GLY A 17 11.28 17.80 18.26
CA GLY A 17 11.55 16.40 17.93
C GLY A 17 10.34 15.60 17.44
N SER A 18 9.14 16.20 17.37
CA SER A 18 7.98 15.61 16.70
C SER A 18 7.93 16.07 15.24
N ALA A 19 7.81 15.13 14.31
CA ALA A 19 7.63 15.43 12.88
C ALA A 19 6.18 15.15 12.48
N LEU A 20 5.58 16.08 11.73
CA LEU A 20 4.28 15.87 11.12
C LEU A 20 4.41 14.84 9.99
N THR A 21 3.58 13.79 10.02
CA THR A 21 3.55 12.74 9.00
C THR A 21 2.32 12.87 8.11
N SER A 22 2.38 12.33 6.89
CA SER A 22 1.23 12.27 5.97
C SER A 22 0.03 11.56 6.59
N THR A 23 0.25 10.43 7.29
CA THR A 23 -0.81 9.76 8.08
C THR A 23 -1.44 10.71 9.09
N SER A 24 -0.65 11.50 9.83
CA SER A 24 -1.19 12.46 10.80
C SER A 24 -2.03 13.53 10.12
N VAL A 25 -1.56 14.06 8.98
CA VAL A 25 -2.32 15.03 8.17
C VAL A 25 -3.62 14.41 7.68
N TYR A 26 -3.59 13.19 7.15
CA TYR A 26 -4.77 12.49 6.65
C TYR A 26 -5.79 12.23 7.76
N THR A 27 -5.36 11.70 8.91
CA THR A 27 -6.24 11.42 10.06
C THR A 27 -6.91 12.70 10.58
N ILE A 28 -6.20 13.83 10.60
CA ILE A 28 -6.81 15.14 10.92
C ILE A 28 -7.77 15.53 9.80
N ALA A 29 -7.36 15.41 8.53
CA ALA A 29 -8.15 15.82 7.37
C ALA A 29 -9.49 15.08 7.24
N THR A 30 -9.56 13.80 7.61
CA THR A 30 -10.81 13.02 7.63
C THR A 30 -11.64 13.23 8.90
N GLY A 31 -11.14 13.97 9.88
CA GLY A 31 -11.86 14.22 11.14
C GLY A 31 -11.74 13.11 12.18
N HIS A 32 -10.81 12.16 12.00
CA HIS A 32 -10.57 11.05 12.93
C HIS A 32 -9.57 11.40 14.06
N ALA A 33 -9.06 12.64 14.08
CA ALA A 33 -8.19 13.13 15.15
C ALA A 33 -8.47 14.61 15.50
N LEU A 34 -8.30 14.92 16.78
CA LEU A 34 -8.25 16.29 17.29
C LEU A 34 -6.82 16.83 17.24
N VAL A 35 -6.70 18.13 17.03
CA VAL A 35 -5.45 18.86 16.97
C VAL A 35 -5.17 19.54 18.30
N ARG A 36 -3.94 19.36 18.80
CA ARG A 36 -3.40 20.10 19.94
C ARG A 36 -2.09 20.75 19.56
N ILE A 37 -1.90 22.02 19.91
CA ILE A 37 -0.61 22.69 19.72
C ILE A 37 0.30 22.37 20.90
N ASP A 38 1.55 22.03 20.62
CA ASP A 38 2.55 21.81 21.66
C ASP A 38 2.84 23.13 22.41
N SER A 39 2.86 23.09 23.74
CA SER A 39 3.07 24.29 24.57
C SER A 39 4.41 24.95 24.29
N SER A 40 5.46 24.16 24.01
CA SER A 40 6.78 24.69 23.68
C SER A 40 6.79 25.43 22.34
N ALA A 41 5.84 25.16 21.45
CA ALA A 41 5.69 25.87 20.19
C ALA A 41 5.06 27.25 20.40
N LEU A 42 4.02 27.32 21.23
CA LEU A 42 3.40 28.59 21.63
C LEU A 42 4.39 29.47 22.40
N ASP A 43 5.18 28.88 23.30
CA ASP A 43 6.21 29.60 24.07
C ASP A 43 7.30 30.22 23.16
N ARG A 44 7.60 29.58 22.03
CA ARG A 44 8.54 30.14 21.04
C ARG A 44 7.97 31.37 20.33
N LEU A 45 6.67 31.39 20.08
CA LEU A 45 6.00 32.53 19.43
C LEU A 45 5.78 33.69 20.40
N THR A 46 5.55 33.43 21.69
CA THR A 46 5.35 34.49 22.71
C THR A 46 6.65 35.19 23.08
N ASN A 47 7.77 34.48 23.13
CA ASN A 47 9.08 35.02 23.55
C ASN A 47 9.84 35.79 22.45
N GLN A 48 9.22 36.06 21.30
CA GLN A 48 9.82 36.83 20.22
C GLN A 48 9.65 38.34 20.42
N ASN A 49 10.72 39.12 20.20
CA ASN A 49 10.73 40.59 20.31
C ASN A 49 9.75 41.23 19.32
N ARG A 50 8.62 41.75 19.82
CA ARG A 50 7.60 42.41 18.99
C ARG A 50 8.11 43.77 18.51
N ASN A 51 8.38 43.89 17.22
CA ASN A 51 8.54 45.19 16.59
C ASN A 51 7.17 45.87 16.45
N PRO A 52 7.10 47.22 16.33
CA PRO A 52 5.82 47.91 16.14
C PRO A 52 5.08 47.36 14.90
N GLN A 53 3.82 46.96 15.12
CA GLN A 53 3.00 46.31 14.11
C GLN A 53 2.64 47.28 12.99
N LYS A 54 2.94 46.88 11.75
CA LYS A 54 2.35 47.47 10.54
C LYS A 54 0.83 47.19 10.50
N PRO A 55 0.03 47.96 9.74
CA PRO A 55 -1.41 47.73 9.63
C PRO A 55 -1.71 46.30 9.19
N LEU A 56 -2.72 45.69 9.81
CA LEU A 56 -3.17 44.34 9.53
C LEU A 56 -3.87 44.29 8.16
N GLN A 57 -3.72 43.17 7.46
CA GLN A 57 -4.40 42.91 6.18
C GLN A 57 -5.47 41.84 6.36
N SER A 58 -6.64 42.03 5.77
CA SER A 58 -7.70 41.02 5.77
C SER A 58 -7.44 39.97 4.68
N ILE A 59 -7.42 38.69 5.05
CA ILE A 59 -7.24 37.54 4.15
C ILE A 59 -8.22 36.44 4.54
N SER A 60 -8.74 35.72 3.55
CA SER A 60 -9.50 34.49 3.79
C SER A 60 -8.57 33.29 3.96
N LEU A 61 -8.75 32.54 5.05
CA LEU A 61 -8.04 31.28 5.29
C LEU A 61 -8.62 30.08 4.54
N ILE A 62 -9.71 30.26 3.79
CA ILE A 62 -10.23 29.20 2.93
C ILE A 62 -9.40 29.22 1.63
N PRO A 63 -8.75 28.11 1.26
CA PRO A 63 -8.03 28.04 0.00
C PRO A 63 -9.00 28.12 -1.18
N ASN A 64 -8.68 28.95 -2.18
CA ASN A 64 -9.54 29.18 -3.35
C ASN A 64 -9.64 27.96 -4.28
N LYS A 65 -8.66 27.04 -4.24
CA LYS A 65 -8.56 25.91 -5.17
C LYS A 65 -9.06 24.58 -4.59
N ALA A 66 -9.14 24.45 -3.27
CA ALA A 66 -9.68 23.25 -2.63
C ALA A 66 -11.18 23.11 -2.93
N SER A 67 -11.59 21.91 -3.30
CA SER A 67 -12.95 21.57 -3.70
C SER A 67 -13.77 20.93 -2.59
N ASN A 68 -13.12 20.39 -1.55
CA ASN A 68 -13.80 19.66 -0.48
C ASN A 68 -13.16 19.83 0.90
N LEU A 69 -13.91 19.40 1.92
CA LEU A 69 -13.57 19.53 3.33
C LEU A 69 -12.23 18.87 3.69
N ILE A 70 -11.92 17.70 3.12
CA ILE A 70 -10.69 16.95 3.43
C ILE A 70 -9.48 17.76 2.95
N GLU A 71 -9.55 18.31 1.73
CA GLU A 71 -8.51 19.15 1.14
C GLU A 71 -8.28 20.41 1.97
N THR A 72 -9.35 21.12 2.38
CA THR A 72 -9.24 22.30 3.24
C THR A 72 -8.61 21.98 4.59
N ARG A 73 -9.00 20.87 5.23
CA ARG A 73 -8.43 20.45 6.52
C ARG A 73 -6.97 20.05 6.40
N ALA A 74 -6.57 19.39 5.32
CA ALA A 74 -5.17 19.05 5.06
C ALA A 74 -4.34 20.34 4.88
N TYR A 75 -4.80 21.28 4.06
CA TYR A 75 -4.17 22.60 3.91
C TYR A 75 -3.96 23.30 5.25
N LEU A 76 -5.03 23.42 6.06
CA LEU A 76 -4.97 24.08 7.36
C LEU A 76 -4.01 23.38 8.33
N THR A 77 -3.98 22.05 8.31
CA THR A 77 -3.06 21.25 9.15
C THR A 77 -1.60 21.54 8.79
N VAL A 78 -1.28 21.58 7.50
CA VAL A 78 0.07 21.91 7.04
C VAL A 78 0.41 23.36 7.35
N LEU A 79 -0.51 24.30 7.08
CA LEU A 79 -0.30 25.72 7.38
C LEU A 79 -0.02 25.95 8.87
N LEU A 80 -0.77 25.30 9.75
CA LEU A 80 -0.54 25.34 11.20
C LEU A 80 0.89 24.92 11.54
N ASN A 81 1.36 23.80 10.99
CA ASN A 81 2.74 23.34 11.20
C ASN A 81 3.76 24.36 10.69
N LYS A 82 3.52 24.94 9.51
CA LYS A 82 4.41 25.94 8.89
C LYS A 82 4.50 27.23 9.72
N LEU A 83 3.39 27.69 10.29
CA LEU A 83 3.35 28.85 11.19
C LEU A 83 4.13 28.59 12.48
N LEU A 84 3.97 27.40 13.08
CA LEU A 84 4.63 27.03 14.35
C LEU A 84 6.15 26.84 14.21
N HIS A 85 6.64 26.56 12.99
CA HIS A 85 8.05 26.35 12.68
C HIS A 85 8.70 27.53 11.94
N TYR A 86 8.01 28.66 11.79
CA TYR A 86 8.59 29.84 11.16
C TYR A 86 9.54 30.57 12.13
N THR A 87 10.85 30.46 11.87
CA THR A 87 11.90 30.99 12.75
C THR A 87 12.48 32.33 12.32
N ASN A 88 12.10 32.83 11.13
CA ASN A 88 12.78 33.97 10.49
C ASN A 88 12.22 35.36 10.86
N SER A 89 11.12 35.46 11.61
CA SER A 89 10.63 36.76 12.06
C SER A 89 9.98 36.70 13.45
N SER A 90 10.03 37.82 14.15
CA SER A 90 9.59 37.97 15.53
C SER A 90 8.11 38.36 15.70
N ASN A 91 7.28 38.15 14.67
CA ASN A 91 5.96 38.77 14.55
C ASN A 91 4.79 37.81 14.27
N VAL A 92 5.00 36.50 14.10
CA VAL A 92 3.87 35.55 13.97
C VAL A 92 3.17 35.44 15.33
N ARG A 93 1.87 35.77 15.37
CA ARG A 93 1.10 35.77 16.62
C ARG A 93 0.61 34.35 16.94
N THR A 94 0.38 34.09 18.21
CA THR A 94 -0.27 32.85 18.68
C THR A 94 -1.74 32.75 18.26
N PHE A 95 -2.36 33.89 17.89
CA PHE A 95 -3.75 33.98 17.45
C PHE A 95 -4.06 33.06 16.27
N LEU A 96 -3.28 33.15 15.18
CA LEU A 96 -3.57 32.42 13.95
C LEU A 96 -3.41 30.89 14.11
N PRO A 97 -2.32 30.37 14.71
CA PRO A 97 -2.22 28.95 15.04
C PRO A 97 -3.38 28.43 15.90
N ASN A 98 -3.77 29.16 16.95
CA ASN A 98 -4.88 28.76 17.82
C ASN A 98 -6.21 28.72 17.05
N LEU A 99 -6.50 29.74 16.24
CA LEU A 99 -7.71 29.78 15.41
C LEU A 99 -7.77 28.62 14.41
N ILE A 100 -6.65 28.26 13.80
CA ILE A 100 -6.59 27.12 12.88
C ILE A 100 -6.86 25.81 13.65
N ALA A 101 -6.24 25.61 14.81
CA ALA A 101 -6.49 24.43 15.63
C ALA A 101 -7.95 24.33 16.11
N GLU A 102 -8.56 25.44 16.51
CA GLU A 102 -9.99 25.52 16.87
C GLU A 102 -10.90 25.20 15.67
N THR A 103 -10.58 25.73 14.49
CA THR A 103 -11.31 25.44 13.24
C THR A 103 -11.24 23.95 12.89
N LEU A 104 -10.05 23.34 12.96
CA LEU A 104 -9.84 21.91 12.70
C LEU A 104 -10.61 21.02 13.69
N ASN A 105 -10.76 21.45 14.95
CA ASN A 105 -11.48 20.70 15.99
C ASN A 105 -13.00 20.93 15.98
N SER A 106 -13.48 22.08 15.50
CA SER A 106 -14.90 22.45 15.54
C SER A 106 -15.70 22.08 14.29
N ASN A 107 -15.03 21.63 13.22
CA ASN A 107 -15.65 21.27 11.93
C ASN A 107 -16.47 22.41 11.28
N LYS A 108 -16.17 23.67 11.60
CA LYS A 108 -16.84 24.83 10.99
C LYS A 108 -16.26 25.13 9.61
N PHE A 109 -16.89 24.60 8.55
CA PHE A 109 -16.51 24.83 7.15
C PHE A 109 -17.76 25.11 6.30
N GLY A 110 -17.67 25.99 5.28
CA GLY A 110 -18.77 26.28 4.34
C GLY A 110 -19.56 27.57 4.65
N SER A 111 -20.85 27.61 4.33
CA SER A 111 -21.73 28.80 4.52
C SER A 111 -21.92 29.22 5.98
N GLU A 112 -21.55 28.35 6.93
CA GLU A 112 -21.51 28.63 8.37
C GLU A 112 -20.12 29.10 8.86
N ALA A 113 -19.14 29.24 7.96
CA ALA A 113 -17.77 29.67 8.28
C ALA A 113 -17.66 31.18 8.53
N GLN A 114 -18.46 31.70 9.46
CA GLN A 114 -18.22 33.02 10.04
C GLN A 114 -16.87 32.99 10.78
N GLY A 115 -15.91 33.81 10.34
CA GLY A 115 -14.64 34.03 11.05
C GLY A 115 -13.36 33.47 10.42
N LEU A 116 -13.38 33.01 9.15
CA LEU A 116 -12.16 32.65 8.41
C LEU A 116 -11.57 33.80 7.58
N ASP A 117 -12.26 34.94 7.50
CA ASP A 117 -11.67 36.21 7.09
C ASP A 117 -10.97 36.80 8.31
N VAL A 118 -9.65 36.85 8.25
CA VAL A 118 -8.79 37.18 9.38
C VAL A 118 -7.86 38.31 9.05
N GLU A 119 -7.63 39.15 10.05
CA GLU A 119 -6.60 40.17 10.00
C GLU A 119 -5.25 39.54 10.32
N VAL A 120 -4.35 39.53 9.34
CA VAL A 120 -3.00 38.97 9.44
C VAL A 120 -1.92 40.05 9.37
N THR A 121 -0.78 39.74 9.98
CA THR A 121 0.47 40.51 9.82
C THR A 121 1.11 40.21 8.45
N GLU A 122 2.04 41.07 8.01
CA GLU A 122 2.82 40.83 6.78
C GLU A 122 3.57 39.50 6.82
N GLU A 123 4.08 39.13 7.99
CA GLU A 123 4.83 37.89 8.17
C GLU A 123 3.93 36.65 8.14
N GLU A 124 2.73 36.72 8.76
CA GLU A 124 1.71 35.68 8.65
C GLU A 124 1.26 35.51 7.19
N ARG A 125 1.01 36.63 6.49
CA ARG A 125 0.68 36.65 5.05
C ARG A 125 1.77 35.99 4.21
N LEU A 126 3.04 36.33 4.44
CA LEU A 126 4.16 35.73 3.73
C LEU A 126 4.20 34.22 3.93
N VAL A 127 4.00 33.73 5.16
CA VAL A 127 3.93 32.28 5.43
C VAL A 127 2.77 31.64 4.66
N ILE A 128 1.59 32.24 4.66
CA ILE A 128 0.43 31.72 3.92
C ILE A 128 0.74 31.60 2.41
N GLU A 129 1.38 32.61 1.82
CA GLU A 129 1.65 32.67 0.37
C GLU A 129 2.79 31.76 -0.08
N VAL A 130 3.88 31.66 0.69
CA VAL A 130 5.11 30.99 0.22
C VAL A 130 5.34 29.60 0.81
N SER A 131 4.52 29.18 1.79
CA SER A 131 4.68 27.86 2.44
C SER A 131 4.30 26.67 1.56
N ASN A 132 3.59 26.88 0.45
CA ASN A 132 3.00 25.84 -0.38
C ASN A 132 2.14 24.84 0.44
N ALA A 133 1.52 25.30 1.54
CA ALA A 133 0.76 24.45 2.44
C ALA A 133 -0.37 23.68 1.74
N GLU A 134 -0.98 24.29 0.72
CA GLU A 134 -2.06 23.65 -0.05
C GLU A 134 -1.54 22.48 -0.88
N LEU A 135 -0.44 22.70 -1.63
CA LEU A 135 0.23 21.65 -2.40
C LEU A 135 0.68 20.49 -1.52
N TYR A 136 1.33 20.79 -0.39
CA TYR A 136 1.80 19.74 0.52
C TYR A 136 0.65 19.05 1.27
N GLY A 137 -0.47 19.75 1.50
CA GLY A 137 -1.69 19.18 2.04
C GLY A 137 -2.25 18.09 1.13
N VAL A 138 -2.44 18.39 -0.16
CA VAL A 138 -2.91 17.38 -1.14
C VAL A 138 -1.88 16.27 -1.36
N CYS A 139 -0.58 16.58 -1.38
CA CYS A 139 0.46 15.55 -1.49
C CYS A 139 0.49 14.62 -0.26
N ALA A 140 0.17 15.11 0.93
CA ALA A 140 0.06 14.28 2.13
C ALA A 140 -1.14 13.33 2.08
N ILE A 141 -2.27 13.77 1.52
CA ILE A 141 -3.43 12.90 1.24
C ILE A 141 -3.04 11.83 0.23
N LEU A 142 -2.44 12.23 -0.89
CA LEU A 142 -1.94 11.35 -1.96
C LEU A 142 -0.96 10.29 -1.44
N ASP A 143 -0.01 10.70 -0.59
CA ASP A 143 0.96 9.80 0.02
C ASP A 143 0.26 8.72 0.86
N HIS A 144 -0.63 9.14 1.76
CA HIS A 144 -1.32 8.22 2.65
C HIS A 144 -2.21 7.22 1.89
N GLU A 145 -3.06 7.71 0.98
CA GLU A 145 -3.93 6.83 0.20
C GLU A 145 -3.15 5.99 -0.82
N GLY A 146 -2.07 6.53 -1.41
CA GLY A 146 -1.20 5.79 -2.33
C GLY A 146 -0.46 4.63 -1.65
N MET A 147 -0.03 4.81 -0.39
CA MET A 147 0.54 3.73 0.42
C MET A 147 -0.49 2.62 0.69
N GLY A 148 -1.76 2.99 0.95
CA GLY A 148 -2.85 2.03 1.06
C GLY A 148 -3.07 1.25 -0.24
N LEU A 149 -3.06 1.94 -1.38
CA LEU A 149 -3.30 1.35 -2.70
C LEU A 149 -2.27 0.29 -3.05
N GLY A 150 -0.98 0.58 -2.85
CA GLY A 150 0.09 -0.37 -3.17
C GLY A 150 0.05 -1.68 -2.35
N VAL A 151 -0.59 -1.67 -1.17
CA VAL A 151 -0.78 -2.87 -0.34
C VAL A 151 -2.02 -3.65 -0.78
N VAL A 152 -3.12 -2.93 -1.00
CA VAL A 152 -4.40 -3.55 -1.38
C VAL A 152 -4.34 -4.13 -2.78
N ASP A 153 -3.75 -3.43 -3.75
CA ASP A 153 -3.70 -3.88 -5.15
C ASP A 153 -3.02 -5.24 -5.31
N ASP A 154 -1.95 -5.52 -4.56
CA ASP A 154 -1.28 -6.83 -4.61
C ASP A 154 -2.17 -7.97 -4.10
N ALA A 155 -2.93 -7.70 -3.03
CA ALA A 155 -3.91 -8.63 -2.49
C ALA A 155 -5.03 -8.93 -3.50
N VAL A 156 -5.55 -7.87 -4.14
CA VAL A 156 -6.60 -7.93 -5.15
C VAL A 156 -6.10 -8.67 -6.40
N ALA A 157 -4.91 -8.34 -6.88
CA ALA A 157 -4.29 -8.99 -8.03
C ALA A 157 -4.04 -10.48 -7.76
N ALA A 158 -3.67 -10.87 -6.54
CA ALA A 158 -3.54 -12.27 -6.15
C ALA A 158 -4.88 -13.01 -6.22
N LEU A 159 -5.98 -12.40 -5.75
CA LEU A 159 -7.32 -12.98 -5.88
C LEU A 159 -7.74 -13.14 -7.35
N SER A 160 -7.48 -12.13 -8.19
CA SER A 160 -7.70 -12.22 -9.64
C SER A 160 -6.92 -13.36 -10.27
N CYS A 161 -5.65 -13.56 -9.88
CA CYS A 161 -4.84 -14.69 -10.38
C CYS A 161 -5.48 -16.04 -10.08
N GLU A 162 -6.03 -16.23 -8.88
CA GLU A 162 -6.71 -17.46 -8.50
C GLU A 162 -8.07 -17.63 -9.19
N ALA A 163 -8.84 -16.55 -9.31
CA ALA A 163 -10.14 -16.53 -9.98
C ALA A 163 -10.01 -17.06 -11.41
N VAL A 164 -9.03 -16.56 -12.16
CA VAL A 164 -8.82 -16.94 -13.57
C VAL A 164 -8.03 -18.23 -13.73
N LYS A 165 -7.45 -18.75 -12.63
CA LYS A 165 -6.50 -19.88 -12.59
C LYS A 165 -5.24 -19.61 -13.41
N ALA A 166 -4.63 -18.46 -13.18
CA ALA A 166 -3.46 -17.99 -13.92
C ALA A 166 -2.20 -18.84 -13.65
N ASP A 167 -1.28 -18.83 -14.61
CA ASP A 167 0.12 -19.19 -14.35
C ASP A 167 0.82 -18.06 -13.60
N VAL A 168 1.47 -18.39 -12.50
CA VAL A 168 2.12 -17.44 -11.57
C VAL A 168 3.64 -17.64 -11.51
N ARG A 169 4.20 -18.42 -12.43
CA ARG A 169 5.66 -18.58 -12.60
C ARG A 169 6.37 -17.27 -12.95
N SER A 170 5.65 -16.27 -13.46
CA SER A 170 6.17 -14.92 -13.67
C SER A 170 6.67 -14.26 -12.37
N PHE A 171 6.28 -14.76 -11.20
CA PHE A 171 6.76 -14.27 -9.91
C PHE A 171 8.08 -14.94 -9.48
N ASP A 172 8.59 -15.93 -10.24
CA ASP A 172 9.80 -16.68 -9.89
C ASP A 172 11.13 -15.98 -10.23
N GLY A 173 11.17 -15.09 -11.23
CA GLY A 173 12.40 -14.47 -11.69
C GLY A 173 12.38 -12.94 -11.59
N VAL A 174 13.06 -12.38 -10.60
CA VAL A 174 13.32 -10.92 -10.55
C VAL A 174 14.77 -10.57 -10.19
N ASP A 175 15.68 -11.54 -10.11
CA ASP A 175 17.10 -11.27 -9.82
C ASP A 175 17.93 -11.39 -11.11
N SER A 176 18.56 -10.29 -11.52
CA SER A 176 19.49 -10.21 -12.65
C SER A 176 20.87 -10.79 -12.32
N GLY A 177 21.16 -11.09 -11.04
CA GLY A 177 22.42 -11.67 -10.59
C GLY A 177 23.63 -10.73 -10.64
N ASP A 178 23.47 -9.52 -11.20
CA ASP A 178 24.48 -8.47 -11.29
C ASP A 178 24.40 -7.43 -10.15
N GLY A 179 23.46 -7.63 -9.22
CA GLY A 179 23.21 -6.73 -8.09
C GLY A 179 22.29 -5.54 -8.40
N PHE A 180 21.86 -5.35 -9.65
CA PHE A 180 20.91 -4.32 -10.07
C PHE A 180 19.49 -4.88 -10.17
N VAL A 181 18.92 -5.20 -9.01
CA VAL A 181 17.55 -5.71 -8.92
C VAL A 181 16.56 -4.56 -8.75
N ASP A 182 15.45 -4.62 -9.51
CA ASP A 182 14.25 -3.84 -9.19
C ASP A 182 13.67 -4.37 -7.87
N LYS A 183 14.07 -3.73 -6.77
CA LYS A 183 13.72 -4.15 -5.41
C LYS A 183 12.23 -4.16 -5.17
N GLU A 184 11.49 -3.21 -5.74
CA GLU A 184 10.05 -3.11 -5.51
C GLU A 184 9.32 -4.19 -6.32
N ALA A 185 9.71 -4.43 -7.57
CA ALA A 185 9.14 -5.54 -8.34
C ALA A 185 9.45 -6.90 -7.69
N ALA A 186 10.66 -7.10 -7.18
CA ALA A 186 11.03 -8.30 -6.44
C ALA A 186 10.22 -8.46 -5.14
N THR A 187 9.96 -7.35 -4.44
CA THR A 187 9.12 -7.34 -3.24
C THR A 187 7.68 -7.73 -3.58
N VAL A 188 7.09 -7.13 -4.61
CA VAL A 188 5.73 -7.51 -5.09
C VAL A 188 5.68 -8.98 -5.45
N ALA A 189 6.63 -9.49 -6.24
CA ALA A 189 6.67 -10.91 -6.61
C ALA A 189 6.75 -11.82 -5.37
N SER A 190 7.50 -11.41 -4.33
CA SER A 190 7.58 -12.12 -3.06
C SER A 190 6.24 -12.09 -2.30
N ASP A 191 5.62 -10.92 -2.21
CA ASP A 191 4.33 -10.72 -1.53
C ASP A 191 3.23 -11.54 -2.22
N MET A 192 3.21 -11.56 -3.55
CA MET A 192 2.30 -12.38 -4.36
C MET A 192 2.48 -13.88 -4.06
N LYS A 193 3.72 -14.39 -3.95
CA LYS A 193 3.95 -15.79 -3.54
C LYS A 193 3.44 -16.09 -2.14
N VAL A 194 3.60 -15.13 -1.22
CA VAL A 194 3.11 -15.25 0.15
C VAL A 194 1.59 -15.36 0.18
N LEU A 195 0.90 -14.52 -0.59
CA LEU A 195 -0.56 -14.53 -0.71
C LEU A 195 -1.05 -15.86 -1.31
N LEU A 196 -0.35 -16.34 -2.34
CA LEU A 196 -0.69 -17.53 -3.13
C LEU A 196 -0.12 -18.85 -2.58
N VAL A 197 0.41 -18.89 -1.35
CA VAL A 197 0.98 -20.13 -0.79
C VAL A 197 -0.05 -21.26 -0.82
N GLY A 198 0.26 -22.34 -1.54
CA GLY A 198 -0.59 -23.54 -1.65
C GLY A 198 -1.48 -23.56 -2.89
N TYR A 199 -1.47 -22.50 -3.71
CA TYR A 199 -2.11 -22.46 -5.02
C TYR A 199 -1.34 -23.33 -6.02
N ASP A 200 -2.06 -24.15 -6.80
CA ASP A 200 -1.51 -25.03 -7.84
C ASP A 200 -1.71 -24.39 -9.23
N SER A 201 -0.64 -23.78 -9.76
CA SER A 201 -0.64 -22.99 -11.00
C SER A 201 -0.64 -23.81 -12.29
N ASN A 202 -0.67 -25.13 -12.23
CA ASN A 202 -0.43 -26.03 -13.36
C ASN A 202 -1.54 -26.07 -14.44
N LYS A 203 -2.34 -25.00 -14.64
CA LYS A 203 -3.66 -25.14 -15.29
C LYS A 203 -4.04 -24.22 -16.44
N LYS A 204 -3.31 -23.14 -16.78
CA LYS A 204 -3.61 -22.32 -17.98
C LYS A 204 -2.38 -21.62 -18.55
N GLY A 205 -2.51 -21.11 -19.78
CA GLY A 205 -1.47 -20.35 -20.48
C GLY A 205 -1.19 -18.99 -19.82
N GLU A 206 -0.02 -18.42 -20.15
CA GLU A 206 0.44 -17.13 -19.66
C GLU A 206 -0.53 -15.99 -20.05
N SER A 207 -0.76 -15.07 -19.12
CA SER A 207 -1.53 -13.85 -19.34
C SER A 207 -0.63 -12.65 -19.10
N GLU A 208 -0.58 -11.73 -20.06
CA GLU A 208 0.20 -10.49 -19.98
C GLU A 208 -0.16 -9.71 -18.70
N ALA A 209 -1.46 -9.53 -18.44
CA ALA A 209 -2.01 -8.81 -17.27
C ALA A 209 -1.63 -9.44 -15.92
N VAL A 210 -1.25 -10.71 -15.89
CA VAL A 210 -0.73 -11.41 -14.70
C VAL A 210 0.80 -11.30 -14.64
N SER A 211 1.47 -11.49 -15.77
CA SER A 211 2.93 -11.44 -15.85
C SER A 211 3.51 -10.05 -15.56
N GLU A 212 2.74 -8.99 -15.81
CA GLU A 212 3.17 -7.60 -15.59
C GLU A 212 2.99 -7.11 -14.15
N ILE A 213 2.25 -7.83 -13.29
CA ILE A 213 1.92 -7.41 -11.91
C ILE A 213 3.16 -6.95 -11.14
N PRO A 214 4.28 -7.71 -11.06
CA PRO A 214 5.45 -7.28 -10.32
C PRO A 214 6.01 -5.94 -10.82
N LYS A 215 6.02 -5.72 -12.14
CA LYS A 215 6.59 -4.52 -12.75
C LYS A 215 5.70 -3.31 -12.54
N VAL A 216 4.39 -3.44 -12.79
CA VAL A 216 3.43 -2.33 -12.68
C VAL A 216 3.26 -1.92 -11.21
N ASN A 217 3.03 -2.88 -10.33
CA ASN A 217 2.81 -2.62 -8.91
C ASN A 217 4.11 -2.22 -8.21
N GLY A 218 5.24 -2.82 -8.60
CA GLY A 218 6.56 -2.44 -8.11
C GLY A 218 6.88 -0.99 -8.41
N ARG A 219 6.60 -0.55 -9.65
CA ARG A 219 6.81 0.86 -10.04
C ARG A 219 5.90 1.82 -9.28
N LEU A 220 4.65 1.43 -9.01
CA LEU A 220 3.76 2.21 -8.14
C LEU A 220 4.35 2.36 -6.73
N ARG A 221 4.77 1.25 -6.09
CA ARG A 221 5.36 1.26 -4.74
C ARG A 221 6.61 2.13 -4.66
N GLU A 222 7.47 2.08 -5.68
CA GLU A 222 8.67 2.93 -5.77
C GLU A 222 8.32 4.41 -5.78
N LEU A 223 7.36 4.81 -6.61
CA LEU A 223 6.94 6.21 -6.76
C LEU A 223 6.17 6.72 -5.54
N VAL A 224 5.37 5.88 -4.90
CA VAL A 224 4.74 6.18 -3.61
C VAL A 224 5.80 6.36 -2.52
N LYS A 225 6.86 5.54 -2.47
CA LYS A 225 7.99 5.72 -1.52
C LYS A 225 8.76 7.02 -1.78
N ALA A 226 8.94 7.40 -3.04
CA ALA A 226 9.54 8.68 -3.41
C ALA A 226 8.66 9.87 -2.95
N LEU A 227 7.34 9.78 -3.18
CA LEU A 227 6.36 10.76 -2.68
C LEU A 227 6.40 10.84 -1.15
N HIS A 228 6.39 9.71 -0.45
CA HIS A 228 6.46 9.63 1.00
C HIS A 228 7.67 10.37 1.57
N THR A 229 8.85 10.11 0.98
CA THR A 229 10.10 10.73 1.39
C THR A 229 10.04 12.25 1.20
N MET A 230 9.59 12.69 0.02
CA MET A 230 9.47 14.11 -0.31
C MET A 230 8.47 14.83 0.59
N VAL A 231 7.26 14.29 0.75
CA VAL A 231 6.21 14.87 1.61
C VAL A 231 6.68 14.96 3.05
N ARG A 232 7.35 13.93 3.57
CA ARG A 232 7.84 13.94 4.96
C ARG A 232 8.85 15.05 5.21
N VAL A 233 9.76 15.28 4.26
CA VAL A 233 10.71 16.40 4.31
C VAL A 233 9.95 17.72 4.24
N GLU A 234 9.04 17.86 3.28
CA GLU A 234 8.39 19.14 3.01
C GLU A 234 7.34 19.53 4.03
N LEU A 235 6.64 18.59 4.67
CA LEU A 235 5.75 18.89 5.78
C LEU A 235 6.51 19.55 6.95
N ASN A 236 7.79 19.19 7.13
CA ASN A 236 8.61 19.61 8.26
C ASN A 236 9.71 20.61 7.87
N SER A 237 9.76 21.05 6.60
CA SER A 237 10.70 22.06 6.14
C SER A 237 10.28 23.46 6.63
N GLY A 238 11.25 24.30 7.00
CA GLY A 238 10.98 25.70 7.35
C GLY A 238 10.60 26.53 6.13
N VAL A 239 9.76 27.56 6.32
CA VAL A 239 9.35 28.46 5.24
C VAL A 239 10.51 29.40 4.87
N LYS A 240 10.90 29.39 3.60
CA LYS A 240 11.95 30.25 3.02
C LYS A 240 11.28 31.29 2.11
N GLY A 241 11.91 32.46 1.95
CA GLY A 241 11.32 33.60 1.23
C GLY A 241 11.11 33.44 -0.29
N SER A 242 11.38 32.27 -0.87
CA SER A 242 11.10 31.98 -2.29
C SER A 242 10.46 30.59 -2.45
N SER A 243 9.31 30.52 -3.12
CA SER A 243 8.51 29.29 -3.30
C SER A 243 8.77 28.52 -4.61
N GLY A 244 9.53 29.10 -5.55
CA GLY A 244 9.57 28.62 -6.94
C GLY A 244 10.21 27.23 -7.20
N GLY A 245 11.12 26.76 -6.35
CA GLY A 245 11.78 25.46 -6.52
C GLY A 245 10.93 24.27 -6.06
N SER A 246 10.08 24.49 -5.06
CA SER A 246 9.27 23.45 -4.40
C SER A 246 8.25 22.80 -5.32
N GLY A 247 7.54 23.60 -6.12
CA GLY A 247 6.54 23.11 -7.07
C GLY A 247 7.13 22.17 -8.12
N LYS A 248 8.31 22.52 -8.65
CA LYS A 248 9.02 21.72 -9.66
C LYS A 248 9.46 20.35 -9.14
N ALA A 249 9.95 20.31 -7.89
CA ALA A 249 10.32 19.05 -7.24
C ALA A 249 9.09 18.13 -7.04
N VAL A 250 7.97 18.71 -6.61
CA VAL A 250 6.69 17.99 -6.48
C VAL A 250 6.21 17.50 -7.85
N GLY A 251 6.16 18.38 -8.85
CA GLY A 251 5.74 18.04 -10.21
C GLY A 251 6.54 16.88 -10.81
N THR A 252 7.86 16.86 -10.60
CA THR A 252 8.73 15.78 -11.09
C THR A 252 8.42 14.44 -10.42
N THR A 253 8.21 14.43 -9.10
CA THR A 253 7.94 13.19 -8.34
C THR A 253 6.53 12.67 -8.63
N VAL A 254 5.54 13.55 -8.56
CA VAL A 254 4.11 13.22 -8.63
C VAL A 254 3.66 12.92 -10.07
N SER A 255 4.33 13.46 -11.09
CA SER A 255 4.04 13.09 -12.49
C SER A 255 4.35 11.63 -12.78
N GLY A 256 5.46 11.11 -12.24
CA GLY A 256 5.77 9.68 -12.30
C GLY A 256 4.66 8.83 -11.66
N LEU A 257 4.16 9.25 -10.49
CA LEU A 257 3.05 8.59 -9.82
C LEU A 257 1.76 8.61 -10.67
N ALA A 258 1.43 9.72 -11.32
CA ALA A 258 0.28 9.81 -12.21
C ALA A 258 0.35 8.80 -13.37
N VAL A 259 1.54 8.60 -13.95
CA VAL A 259 1.78 7.59 -14.99
C VAL A 259 1.62 6.17 -14.43
N ALA A 260 2.16 5.89 -13.25
CA ALA A 260 2.02 4.59 -12.60
C ALA A 260 0.54 4.26 -12.30
N LEU A 261 -0.24 5.24 -11.82
CA LEU A 261 -1.68 5.10 -11.59
C LEU A 261 -2.43 4.79 -12.89
N LEU A 262 -2.08 5.44 -14.01
CA LEU A 262 -2.67 5.15 -15.31
C LEU A 262 -2.43 3.69 -15.73
N PHE A 263 -1.21 3.19 -15.59
CA PHE A 263 -0.89 1.82 -15.98
C PHE A 263 -1.52 0.80 -15.03
N LEU A 264 -1.48 1.04 -13.72
CA LEU A 264 -2.17 0.21 -12.72
C LEU A 264 -3.67 0.08 -13.04
N GLY A 265 -4.35 1.21 -13.29
CA GLY A 265 -5.76 1.21 -13.63
C GLY A 265 -6.06 0.44 -14.93
N LYS A 266 -5.18 0.51 -15.93
CA LYS A 266 -5.33 -0.29 -17.17
C LYS A 266 -5.17 -1.78 -16.90
N SER A 267 -4.14 -2.18 -16.15
CA SER A 267 -3.89 -3.58 -15.78
C SER A 267 -5.03 -4.15 -14.96
N SER A 268 -5.54 -3.38 -13.99
CA SER A 268 -6.67 -3.75 -13.15
C SER A 268 -7.97 -3.91 -13.97
N LEU A 269 -8.27 -2.99 -14.89
CA LEU A 269 -9.39 -3.15 -15.84
C LEU A 269 -9.28 -4.40 -16.72
N CYS A 270 -8.06 -4.79 -17.12
CA CYS A 270 -7.84 -6.05 -17.84
C CYS A 270 -8.18 -7.26 -16.95
N ARG A 271 -7.74 -7.27 -15.69
CA ARG A 271 -8.04 -8.35 -14.74
C ARG A 271 -9.53 -8.42 -14.38
N VAL A 272 -10.22 -7.29 -14.26
CA VAL A 272 -11.69 -7.23 -14.12
C VAL A 272 -12.39 -8.00 -15.25
N LYS A 273 -12.02 -7.72 -16.51
CA LYS A 273 -12.60 -8.42 -17.66
C LYS A 273 -12.34 -9.92 -17.61
N MET A 274 -11.10 -10.31 -17.30
CA MET A 274 -10.75 -11.73 -17.17
C MET A 274 -11.54 -12.42 -16.05
N ASN A 275 -11.77 -11.75 -14.92
CA ASN A 275 -12.58 -12.27 -13.80
C ASN A 275 -14.03 -12.51 -14.23
N LEU A 276 -14.62 -11.55 -14.97
CA LEU A 276 -15.98 -11.67 -15.50
C LEU A 276 -16.09 -12.84 -16.51
N ASP A 277 -15.11 -13.00 -17.40
CA ASP A 277 -15.10 -14.05 -18.44
C ASP A 277 -15.07 -15.49 -17.88
N VAL A 278 -14.56 -15.67 -16.65
CA VAL A 278 -14.46 -17.00 -16.02
C VAL A 278 -15.64 -17.33 -15.11
N MET A 279 -16.60 -16.42 -14.93
CA MET A 279 -17.76 -16.63 -14.07
C MET A 279 -18.67 -17.74 -14.60
N GLY A 280 -18.90 -18.78 -13.80
CA GLY A 280 -19.68 -19.96 -14.23
C GLY A 280 -21.20 -19.82 -14.12
N ASN A 281 -21.74 -18.72 -13.59
CA ASN A 281 -23.18 -18.51 -13.41
C ASN A 281 -23.64 -17.32 -14.28
N GLU A 282 -24.44 -17.60 -15.31
CA GLU A 282 -24.89 -16.59 -16.29
C GLU A 282 -25.73 -15.47 -15.66
N VAL A 283 -26.58 -15.78 -14.68
CA VAL A 283 -27.43 -14.78 -14.01
C VAL A 283 -26.58 -13.83 -13.17
N LEU A 284 -25.65 -14.38 -12.38
CA LEU A 284 -24.71 -13.59 -11.60
C LEU A 284 -23.79 -12.77 -12.52
N SER A 285 -23.27 -13.39 -13.57
CA SER A 285 -22.38 -12.75 -14.54
C SER A 285 -23.06 -11.57 -15.23
N SER A 286 -24.27 -11.74 -15.76
CA SER A 286 -25.02 -10.69 -16.44
C SER A 286 -25.42 -9.55 -15.50
N GLY A 287 -25.85 -9.85 -14.28
CA GLY A 287 -26.12 -8.84 -13.25
C GLY A 287 -24.87 -8.03 -12.87
N LEU A 288 -23.73 -8.71 -12.67
CA LEU A 288 -22.48 -8.04 -12.30
C LEU A 288 -21.90 -7.21 -13.45
N VAL A 289 -21.98 -7.69 -14.69
CA VAL A 289 -21.59 -6.93 -15.89
C VAL A 289 -22.43 -5.65 -16.00
N SER A 290 -23.75 -5.74 -15.81
CA SER A 290 -24.63 -4.56 -15.85
C SER A 290 -24.27 -3.53 -14.78
N LEU A 291 -23.96 -3.96 -13.56
CA LEU A 291 -23.52 -3.06 -12.50
C LEU A 291 -22.14 -2.46 -12.78
N TYR A 292 -21.20 -3.27 -13.29
CA TYR A 292 -19.86 -2.83 -13.68
C TYR A 292 -19.92 -1.74 -14.75
N GLU A 293 -20.68 -1.93 -15.82
CA GLU A 293 -20.85 -0.94 -16.90
C GLU A 293 -21.46 0.38 -16.41
N LYS A 294 -22.32 0.31 -15.38
CA LYS A 294 -22.99 1.50 -14.81
C LYS A 294 -22.14 2.25 -13.78
N LYS A 295 -21.35 1.54 -12.96
CA LYS A 295 -20.73 2.09 -11.73
C LYS A 295 -19.19 2.09 -11.76
N CYS A 296 -18.53 1.28 -12.60
CA CYS A 296 -17.07 1.30 -12.71
C CYS A 296 -16.62 2.42 -13.65
N PRO A 297 -15.58 3.21 -13.29
CA PRO A 297 -14.94 4.10 -14.25
C PRO A 297 -14.43 3.32 -15.46
N SER A 298 -14.67 3.86 -16.65
CA SER A 298 -14.24 3.28 -17.91
C SER A 298 -12.75 3.55 -18.17
N ARG A 299 -12.20 2.84 -19.16
CA ARG A 299 -10.86 3.13 -19.67
C ARG A 299 -10.74 4.58 -20.17
N ASP A 300 -11.81 5.13 -20.72
CA ASP A 300 -11.83 6.51 -21.22
C ASP A 300 -11.84 7.52 -20.08
N ASP A 301 -12.57 7.25 -19.00
CA ASP A 301 -12.54 8.10 -17.79
C ASP A 301 -11.12 8.18 -17.21
N LEU A 302 -10.44 7.03 -17.12
CA LEU A 302 -9.05 6.95 -16.65
C LEU A 302 -8.10 7.73 -17.57
N MET A 303 -8.22 7.55 -18.89
CA MET A 303 -7.39 8.24 -19.87
C MET A 303 -7.62 9.76 -19.87
N ASN A 304 -8.88 10.19 -19.76
CA ASN A 304 -9.25 11.61 -19.73
C ASN A 304 -8.79 12.26 -18.43
N GLY A 305 -8.93 11.58 -17.29
CA GLY A 305 -8.39 12.04 -16.01
C GLY A 305 -6.88 12.24 -16.05
N TYR A 306 -6.13 11.30 -16.62
CA TYR A 306 -4.68 11.44 -16.79
C TYR A 306 -4.29 12.59 -17.73
N LYS A 307 -5.01 12.80 -18.84
CA LYS A 307 -4.74 13.93 -19.75
C LYS A 307 -4.95 15.29 -19.07
N ALA A 308 -6.04 15.43 -18.33
CA ALA A 308 -6.31 16.66 -17.57
C ALA A 308 -5.20 16.95 -16.55
N VAL A 309 -4.66 15.91 -15.90
CA VAL A 309 -3.50 16.03 -15.02
C VAL A 309 -2.26 16.51 -15.77
N THR A 310 -1.98 15.98 -16.95
CA THR A 310 -0.80 16.39 -17.72
C THR A 310 -0.88 17.84 -18.18
N ASP A 311 -2.07 18.33 -18.54
CA ASP A 311 -2.27 19.72 -18.95
C ASP A 311 -1.94 20.68 -17.80
N LEU A 312 -2.41 20.38 -16.57
CA LEU A 312 -2.11 21.17 -15.37
C LEU A 312 -0.62 21.22 -15.03
N LEU A 313 0.12 20.14 -15.29
CA LEU A 313 1.56 20.11 -15.09
C LEU A 313 2.29 21.03 -16.08
N VAL A 314 1.85 21.04 -17.35
CA VAL A 314 2.43 21.88 -18.41
C VAL A 314 2.17 23.36 -18.14
N GLU A 315 1.02 23.68 -17.57
CA GLU A 315 0.67 25.04 -17.14
C GLU A 315 1.40 25.50 -15.86
N GLU A 316 2.23 24.64 -15.26
CA GLU A 316 2.93 24.85 -13.99
C GLU A 316 1.98 25.18 -12.80
N ASP A 317 0.70 24.81 -12.88
CA ASP A 317 -0.24 24.91 -11.76
C ASP A 317 -0.12 23.68 -10.85
N TYR A 318 0.93 23.64 -10.04
CA TYR A 318 1.25 22.49 -9.21
C TYR A 318 0.16 22.13 -8.18
N VAL A 319 -0.61 23.11 -7.69
CA VAL A 319 -1.70 22.88 -6.73
C VAL A 319 -2.85 22.14 -7.42
N MET A 320 -3.33 22.66 -8.55
CA MET A 320 -4.38 21.99 -9.31
C MET A 320 -3.90 20.65 -9.86
N PHE A 321 -2.66 20.56 -10.30
CA PHE A 321 -2.01 19.31 -10.69
C PHE A 321 -2.07 18.27 -9.56
N GLY A 322 -1.72 18.67 -8.32
CA GLY A 322 -1.83 17.80 -7.14
C GLY A 322 -3.27 17.30 -6.92
N TYR A 323 -4.27 18.18 -6.99
CA TYR A 323 -5.68 17.78 -6.92
C TYR A 323 -6.11 16.87 -8.07
N GLY A 324 -5.62 17.13 -9.29
CA GLY A 324 -5.87 16.29 -10.45
C GLY A 324 -5.34 14.87 -10.25
N VAL A 325 -4.12 14.73 -9.73
CA VAL A 325 -3.53 13.41 -9.40
C VAL A 325 -4.31 12.73 -8.28
N TYR A 326 -4.82 13.49 -7.30
CA TYR A 326 -5.69 12.94 -6.27
C TYR A 326 -7.02 12.42 -6.85
N GLY A 327 -7.62 13.16 -7.79
CA GLY A 327 -8.78 12.70 -8.55
C GLY A 327 -8.49 11.42 -9.34
N LEU A 328 -7.33 11.35 -10.01
CA LEU A 328 -6.89 10.15 -10.75
C LEU A 328 -6.70 8.94 -9.82
N LEU A 329 -6.10 9.14 -8.64
CA LEU A 329 -5.99 8.11 -7.61
C LEU A 329 -7.38 7.59 -7.21
N GLY A 330 -8.35 8.48 -7.04
CA GLY A 330 -9.75 8.11 -6.75
C GLY A 330 -10.43 7.29 -7.86
N ILE A 331 -10.10 7.54 -9.14
CA ILE A 331 -10.56 6.71 -10.26
C ILE A 331 -9.96 5.30 -10.16
N VAL A 332 -8.65 5.23 -9.94
CA VAL A 332 -7.92 3.94 -9.84
C VAL A 332 -8.41 3.12 -8.65
N TRP A 333 -8.64 3.73 -7.49
CA TRP A 333 -9.23 3.06 -6.33
C TRP A 333 -10.55 2.37 -6.66
N LYS A 334 -11.45 3.04 -7.39
CA LYS A 334 -12.73 2.45 -7.80
C LYS A 334 -12.52 1.29 -8.76
N ILE A 335 -11.57 1.38 -9.68
CA ILE A 335 -11.23 0.29 -10.61
C ILE A 335 -10.71 -0.93 -9.83
N VAL A 336 -9.77 -0.73 -8.90
CA VAL A 336 -9.21 -1.81 -8.06
C VAL A 336 -10.29 -2.44 -7.17
N ALA A 337 -11.22 -1.64 -6.63
CA ALA A 337 -12.37 -2.17 -5.90
C ALA A 337 -13.26 -3.06 -6.80
N TRP A 338 -13.45 -2.70 -8.07
CA TRP A 338 -14.17 -3.53 -9.03
C TRP A 338 -13.41 -4.81 -9.40
N GLU A 339 -12.08 -4.75 -9.47
CA GLU A 339 -11.26 -5.94 -9.63
C GLU A 339 -11.49 -6.92 -8.48
N GLU A 340 -11.47 -6.43 -7.24
CA GLU A 340 -11.71 -7.24 -6.06
C GLU A 340 -13.11 -7.84 -6.02
N ILE A 341 -14.13 -7.04 -6.31
CA ILE A 341 -15.52 -7.50 -6.37
C ILE A 341 -15.67 -8.61 -7.41
N THR A 342 -15.14 -8.43 -8.61
CA THR A 342 -15.24 -9.43 -9.68
C THR A 342 -14.44 -10.70 -9.38
N ALA A 343 -13.24 -10.56 -8.80
CA ALA A 343 -12.43 -11.70 -8.36
C ALA A 343 -13.16 -12.51 -7.27
N PHE A 344 -13.71 -11.82 -6.27
CA PHE A 344 -14.48 -12.44 -5.19
C PHE A 344 -15.69 -13.22 -5.73
N PHE A 345 -16.51 -12.61 -6.59
CA PHE A 345 -17.68 -13.29 -7.15
C PHE A 345 -17.30 -14.42 -8.13
N ALA A 346 -16.17 -14.31 -8.83
CA ALA A 346 -15.67 -15.42 -9.66
C ALA A 346 -15.24 -16.63 -8.81
N LEU A 347 -14.70 -16.40 -7.61
CA LEU A 347 -14.29 -17.46 -6.68
C LEU A 347 -15.45 -18.05 -5.88
N GLU A 348 -16.35 -17.21 -5.37
CA GLU A 348 -17.33 -17.57 -4.33
C GLU A 348 -18.79 -17.44 -4.77
N GLY A 349 -19.05 -16.81 -5.91
CA GLY A 349 -20.40 -16.45 -6.36
C GLY A 349 -21.34 -17.64 -6.51
N VAL A 350 -20.82 -18.82 -6.89
CA VAL A 350 -21.64 -20.04 -7.01
C VAL A 350 -22.15 -20.52 -5.65
N GLU A 351 -21.31 -20.48 -4.62
CA GLU A 351 -21.70 -20.89 -3.26
C GLU A 351 -22.70 -19.88 -2.66
N LEU A 352 -22.45 -18.58 -2.85
CA LEU A 352 -23.32 -17.51 -2.36
C LEU A 352 -24.74 -17.58 -2.93
N MET A 353 -24.86 -17.75 -4.25
CA MET A 353 -26.17 -17.82 -4.91
C MET A 353 -26.93 -19.11 -4.57
N SER A 354 -26.22 -20.21 -4.30
CA SER A 354 -26.84 -21.47 -3.87
C SER A 354 -27.45 -21.41 -2.47
N GLY A 355 -26.90 -20.55 -1.58
CA GLY A 355 -27.42 -20.32 -0.24
C GLY A 355 -28.74 -19.53 -0.21
N ILE A 356 -29.00 -18.71 -1.23
CA ILE A 356 -30.23 -17.90 -1.35
C ILE A 356 -31.41 -18.75 -1.83
N GLY A 357 -31.19 -19.75 -2.69
CA GLY A 357 -32.24 -20.63 -3.24
C GLY A 357 -32.61 -21.86 -2.41
N GLY A 358 -31.90 -22.13 -1.30
CA GLY A 358 -31.96 -23.41 -0.57
C GLY A 358 -33.09 -23.59 0.45
N GLN A 359 -34.03 -22.65 0.58
CA GLN A 359 -35.10 -22.70 1.60
C GLN A 359 -36.54 -22.77 1.03
N VAL A 360 -36.73 -23.43 -0.11
CA VAL A 360 -38.06 -23.82 -0.56
C VAL A 360 -38.03 -25.28 -1.01
N ASN A 361 -38.26 -26.20 -0.06
CA ASN A 361 -39.02 -27.44 -0.26
C ASN A 361 -39.06 -28.26 1.04
N GLY A 362 -40.01 -27.90 1.91
CA GLY A 362 -40.63 -28.87 2.80
C GLY A 362 -41.57 -29.73 1.97
N GLY A 363 -41.07 -30.86 1.47
CA GLY A 363 -41.85 -31.81 0.70
C GLY A 363 -41.07 -33.10 0.48
N GLU A 364 -41.44 -34.14 1.23
CA GLU A 364 -40.88 -35.48 1.08
C GLU A 364 -41.09 -35.98 -0.36
N ALA A 365 -39.99 -36.16 -1.10
CA ALA A 365 -39.96 -37.02 -2.27
C ALA A 365 -38.62 -37.76 -2.32
N LYS A 366 -38.65 -39.05 -1.98
CA LYS A 366 -37.58 -40.01 -2.29
C LYS A 366 -37.45 -40.08 -3.81
N VAL A 367 -36.40 -39.48 -4.37
CA VAL A 367 -35.95 -39.73 -5.74
C VAL A 367 -34.44 -39.99 -5.73
N ASP A 368 -34.06 -40.97 -6.55
CA ASP A 368 -32.86 -41.80 -6.56
C ASP A 368 -31.49 -41.14 -6.25
N LYS A 369 -30.87 -41.66 -5.18
CA LYS A 369 -29.44 -41.52 -4.89
C LYS A 369 -28.60 -42.35 -5.87
N LYS A 370 -28.46 -41.96 -7.14
CA LYS A 370 -27.43 -42.60 -8.00
C LYS A 370 -27.01 -41.84 -9.27
N SER A 371 -26.91 -40.50 -9.26
CA SER A 371 -26.24 -39.80 -10.37
C SER A 371 -25.75 -38.37 -10.08
N GLU A 372 -25.38 -38.03 -8.85
CA GLU A 372 -24.66 -36.76 -8.57
C GLU A 372 -23.52 -36.97 -7.57
N LYS A 373 -22.48 -37.65 -8.04
CA LYS A 373 -21.17 -37.69 -7.39
C LYS A 373 -20.05 -37.32 -8.37
N LYS A 374 -20.24 -36.25 -9.16
CA LYS A 374 -19.08 -35.47 -9.63
C LYS A 374 -18.64 -34.62 -8.45
N LYS A 375 -17.63 -35.11 -7.70
CA LYS A 375 -16.89 -34.35 -6.69
C LYS A 375 -16.49 -32.99 -7.28
N LYS A 376 -17.23 -31.91 -6.98
CA LYS A 376 -16.77 -30.53 -7.19
C LYS A 376 -15.56 -30.35 -6.27
N LYS A 377 -14.36 -30.44 -6.85
CA LYS A 377 -13.10 -30.21 -6.13
C LYS A 377 -13.14 -28.75 -5.67
N LYS A 378 -13.31 -28.52 -4.37
CA LYS A 378 -13.14 -27.21 -3.73
C LYS A 378 -11.81 -26.64 -4.24
N THR A 379 -11.85 -25.48 -4.88
CA THR A 379 -10.65 -24.74 -5.27
C THR A 379 -9.90 -24.42 -3.98
N VAL A 380 -8.72 -25.01 -3.83
CA VAL A 380 -7.87 -24.75 -2.67
C VAL A 380 -7.27 -23.37 -2.92
N LEU A 381 -7.79 -22.37 -2.20
CA LEU A 381 -7.26 -21.02 -2.26
C LEU A 381 -5.86 -20.96 -1.66
N GLY A 382 -5.06 -19.99 -2.11
CA GLY A 382 -3.86 -19.57 -1.42
C GLY A 382 -4.14 -19.25 0.05
N LYS A 383 -3.15 -19.47 0.93
CA LYS A 383 -3.35 -19.24 2.36
C LYS A 383 -3.66 -17.78 2.68
N GLY A 384 -2.99 -16.83 2.01
CA GLY A 384 -3.23 -15.40 2.25
C GLY A 384 -4.56 -14.94 1.66
N THR A 385 -4.80 -15.25 0.39
CA THR A 385 -6.07 -14.96 -0.29
C THR A 385 -7.29 -15.58 0.40
N SER A 386 -7.16 -16.77 0.99
CA SER A 386 -8.25 -17.38 1.77
C SER A 386 -8.66 -16.57 3.00
N VAL A 387 -7.71 -15.87 3.64
CA VAL A 387 -8.00 -14.97 4.76
C VAL A 387 -8.74 -13.74 4.27
N ILE A 388 -8.33 -13.18 3.12
CA ILE A 388 -8.98 -12.00 2.52
C ILE A 388 -10.42 -12.32 2.12
N VAL A 389 -10.64 -13.45 1.43
CA VAL A 389 -11.99 -13.93 1.09
C VAL A 389 -12.86 -14.10 2.33
N GLN A 390 -12.29 -14.62 3.42
CA GLN A 390 -13.04 -14.77 4.67
C GLN A 390 -13.42 -13.41 5.28
N LEU A 391 -12.51 -12.42 5.28
CA LEU A 391 -12.81 -11.07 5.77
C LEU A 391 -13.97 -10.42 4.99
N ILE A 392 -14.01 -10.63 3.67
CA ILE A 392 -15.10 -10.13 2.82
C ILE A 392 -16.41 -10.85 3.13
N LYS A 393 -16.38 -12.18 3.29
CA LYS A 393 -17.55 -12.97 3.70
C LYS A 393 -18.12 -12.53 5.04
N ASP A 394 -17.25 -12.31 6.03
CA ASP A 394 -17.64 -11.87 7.37
C ASP A 394 -18.31 -10.48 7.30
N ARG A 395 -17.77 -9.58 6.46
CA ARG A 395 -18.34 -8.23 6.27
C ARG A 395 -19.70 -8.24 5.59
N LEU A 396 -19.88 -9.08 4.57
CA LEU A 396 -21.16 -9.20 3.89
C LEU A 396 -22.26 -9.74 4.81
N GLN A 397 -21.92 -10.16 6.06
CA GLN A 397 -22.84 -10.70 7.06
C GLN A 397 -23.86 -11.59 6.38
N ILE A 398 -23.39 -12.65 5.70
CA ILE A 398 -24.27 -13.56 4.96
C ILE A 398 -25.15 -14.29 5.98
N VAL A 399 -26.22 -13.62 6.37
CA VAL A 399 -27.34 -14.07 7.16
C VAL A 399 -28.39 -14.47 6.12
N GLY A 400 -28.61 -15.76 5.96
CA GLY A 400 -29.77 -16.24 5.21
C GLY A 400 -31.04 -15.67 5.85
N GLY A 401 -31.82 -14.89 5.10
CA GLY A 401 -33.06 -14.33 5.63
C GLY A 401 -33.69 -13.13 4.92
N GLY A 402 -33.18 -12.67 3.77
CA GLY A 402 -33.82 -11.62 2.99
C GLY A 402 -34.68 -12.20 1.86
N SER A 403 -36.01 -12.12 1.98
CA SER A 403 -36.93 -12.33 0.85
C SER A 403 -36.82 -11.12 -0.10
N GLY A 404 -35.91 -11.19 -1.06
CA GLY A 404 -35.71 -10.15 -2.08
C GLY A 404 -35.27 -10.77 -3.41
N ASP A 405 -35.46 -10.05 -4.51
CA ASP A 405 -34.95 -10.47 -5.81
C ASP A 405 -33.42 -10.68 -5.72
N SER A 406 -32.91 -11.73 -6.37
CA SER A 406 -31.49 -12.07 -6.33
C SER A 406 -30.61 -10.95 -6.91
N LEU A 407 -31.16 -10.16 -7.85
CA LEU A 407 -30.48 -9.00 -8.42
C LEU A 407 -30.37 -7.83 -7.43
N ASP A 408 -31.43 -7.58 -6.64
CA ASP A 408 -31.45 -6.53 -5.62
C ASP A 408 -30.44 -6.80 -4.49
N ILE A 409 -30.28 -8.08 -4.12
CA ILE A 409 -29.29 -8.50 -3.13
C ILE A 409 -27.88 -8.28 -3.66
N LEU A 410 -27.63 -8.63 -4.93
CA LEU A 410 -26.35 -8.40 -5.59
C LEU A 410 -25.98 -6.92 -5.62
N GLU A 411 -26.92 -6.04 -5.99
CA GLU A 411 -26.67 -4.59 -6.00
C GLU A 411 -26.29 -4.07 -4.61
N LYS A 412 -27.00 -4.51 -3.56
CA LYS A 412 -26.68 -4.13 -2.16
C LYS A 412 -25.30 -4.62 -1.72
N TRP A 413 -24.92 -5.85 -2.10
CA TRP A 413 -23.58 -6.37 -1.81
C TRP A 413 -22.49 -5.58 -2.53
N VAL A 414 -22.68 -5.28 -3.82
CA VAL A 414 -21.74 -4.47 -4.59
C VAL A 414 -21.58 -3.09 -3.97
N GLU A 415 -22.67 -2.41 -3.58
CA GLU A 415 -22.61 -1.11 -2.92
C GLU A 415 -21.90 -1.17 -1.56
N ASN A 416 -22.16 -2.22 -0.78
CA ASN A 416 -21.50 -2.44 0.49
C ASN A 416 -19.98 -2.62 0.31
N LEU A 417 -19.55 -3.40 -0.69
CA LEU A 417 -18.14 -3.62 -1.00
C LEU A 417 -17.46 -2.36 -1.57
N LEU A 418 -18.11 -1.65 -2.49
CA LEU A 418 -17.58 -0.38 -3.02
C LEU A 418 -17.38 0.66 -1.90
N SER A 419 -18.29 0.68 -0.92
CA SER A 419 -18.11 1.51 0.27
C SER A 419 -16.97 1.00 1.16
N PHE A 420 -16.77 -0.31 1.29
CA PHE A 420 -15.71 -0.90 2.11
C PHE A 420 -14.31 -0.53 1.60
N PHE A 421 -14.11 -0.67 0.29
CA PHE A 421 -12.84 -0.39 -0.37
C PHE A 421 -12.62 1.11 -0.61
N SER A 422 -13.43 1.97 0.00
CA SER A 422 -13.19 3.41 0.00
C SER A 422 -12.19 3.78 1.09
N PRO A 423 -11.08 4.47 0.77
CA PRO A 423 -10.07 4.88 1.76
C PRO A 423 -10.59 5.76 2.90
N LYS A 424 -11.77 6.36 2.73
CA LYS A 424 -12.38 7.27 3.70
C LYS A 424 -13.01 6.55 4.91
N GLN A 425 -13.22 5.25 4.82
CA GLN A 425 -13.86 4.47 5.88
C GLN A 425 -12.84 4.00 6.93
N PRO A 426 -13.10 4.13 8.23
CA PRO A 426 -12.20 3.63 9.27
C PRO A 426 -11.89 2.12 9.17
N GLU A 427 -12.87 1.33 8.73
CA GLU A 427 -12.71 -0.12 8.55
C GLU A 427 -11.72 -0.48 7.43
N PHE A 428 -11.46 0.46 6.52
CA PHE A 428 -10.49 0.27 5.45
C PHE A 428 -9.05 0.22 5.99
N ASP A 429 -8.71 1.04 6.98
CA ASP A 429 -7.40 1.01 7.62
C ASP A 429 -7.13 -0.33 8.32
N GLU A 430 -8.16 -0.90 8.95
CA GLU A 430 -8.08 -2.25 9.55
C GLU A 430 -7.84 -3.31 8.47
N PHE A 431 -8.51 -3.19 7.32
CA PHE A 431 -8.29 -4.09 6.19
C PHE A 431 -6.86 -4.01 5.65
N VAL A 432 -6.35 -2.80 5.39
CA VAL A 432 -4.96 -2.58 4.95
C VAL A 432 -3.98 -3.19 5.94
N GLN A 433 -4.21 -2.99 7.24
CA GLN A 433 -3.33 -3.54 8.27
C GLN A 433 -3.36 -5.08 8.29
N LYS A 434 -4.54 -5.70 8.13
CA LYS A 434 -4.64 -7.16 8.01
C LYS A 434 -3.89 -7.70 6.79
N VAL A 435 -3.97 -7.03 5.64
CA VAL A 435 -3.21 -7.42 4.44
C VAL A 435 -1.71 -7.35 4.70
N LYS A 436 -1.21 -6.26 5.32
CA LYS A 436 0.20 -6.15 5.73
C LYS A 436 0.62 -7.29 6.64
N GLU A 437 -0.18 -7.58 7.66
CA GLU A 437 0.13 -8.69 8.58
C GLU A 437 0.20 -10.05 7.89
N ILE A 438 -0.63 -10.31 6.87
CA ILE A 438 -0.59 -11.57 6.10
C ILE A 438 0.76 -11.71 5.37
N VAL A 439 1.22 -10.62 4.76
CA VAL A 439 2.49 -10.57 4.03
C VAL A 439 3.68 -10.67 5.00
N GLU A 440 3.66 -9.90 6.10
CA GLU A 440 4.71 -9.84 7.12
C GLU A 440 4.85 -11.13 7.94
N ARG A 441 3.74 -11.81 8.29
CA ARG A 441 3.78 -13.05 9.10
C ARG A 441 4.60 -14.16 8.45
N ASN A 442 4.73 -14.17 7.12
CA ASN A 442 5.55 -15.13 6.40
C ASN A 442 7.01 -14.69 6.21
N GLU A 443 7.39 -13.44 6.54
CA GLU A 443 8.80 -13.03 6.61
C GLU A 443 9.57 -13.77 7.70
N SER A 444 8.91 -14.15 8.79
CA SER A 444 9.51 -15.00 9.84
C SER A 444 9.91 -16.40 9.36
N ARG A 445 9.38 -16.86 8.21
CA ARG A 445 9.81 -18.07 7.50
C ARG A 445 10.93 -17.83 6.48
N ARG A 446 11.30 -16.56 6.24
CA ARG A 446 12.47 -16.12 5.48
C ARG A 446 13.72 -16.13 6.37
N LEU A 447 13.91 -17.14 7.22
CA LEU A 447 15.26 -17.42 7.71
C LEU A 447 16.13 -17.67 6.48
N PRO A 448 17.25 -16.96 6.30
CA PRO A 448 18.18 -17.24 5.22
C PRO A 448 18.45 -18.74 5.21
N LYS A 449 18.15 -19.41 4.08
CA LYS A 449 18.60 -20.79 3.92
C LYS A 449 20.12 -20.71 3.90
N LEU A 450 20.75 -21.10 4.99
CA LEU A 450 22.20 -21.18 5.09
C LEU A 450 22.68 -22.05 3.91
N PRO A 451 23.61 -21.55 3.06
CA PRO A 451 24.24 -22.38 2.06
C PRO A 451 24.68 -23.71 2.67
N LYS A 452 24.51 -24.81 1.94
CA LYS A 452 24.93 -26.12 2.45
C LYS A 452 26.43 -26.06 2.80
N GLY A 453 26.76 -26.38 4.05
CA GLY A 453 28.14 -26.32 4.56
C GLY A 453 28.47 -25.09 5.40
N THR A 454 27.61 -24.07 5.47
CA THR A 454 27.86 -22.84 6.24
C THR A 454 27.06 -22.75 7.54
N ARG A 455 26.51 -23.88 8.01
CA ARG A 455 25.72 -23.92 9.25
C ARG A 455 26.61 -23.64 10.46
N ASP A 456 26.19 -22.70 11.29
CA ASP A 456 26.81 -22.43 12.59
C ASP A 456 26.59 -23.59 13.56
N PHE A 457 27.64 -23.93 14.32
CA PHE A 457 27.61 -24.95 15.35
C PHE A 457 27.85 -24.30 16.72
N ALA A 458 27.00 -24.61 17.70
CA ALA A 458 27.17 -24.12 19.06
C ALA A 458 28.37 -24.78 19.75
N ASN A 459 28.91 -24.13 20.79
CA ASN A 459 30.11 -24.58 21.52
C ASN A 459 30.05 -26.06 21.92
N GLU A 460 28.93 -26.52 22.49
CA GLU A 460 28.75 -27.92 22.91
C GLU A 460 28.85 -28.90 21.73
N GLN A 461 28.34 -28.51 20.56
CA GLN A 461 28.40 -29.31 19.33
C GLN A 461 29.81 -29.31 18.73
N MET A 462 30.52 -28.17 18.80
CA MET A 462 31.90 -28.05 18.31
C MET A 462 32.86 -28.95 19.09
N VAL A 463 32.77 -28.99 20.42
CA VAL A 463 33.62 -29.85 21.25
C VAL A 463 33.47 -31.33 20.88
N ILE A 464 32.24 -31.78 20.62
CA ILE A 464 31.97 -33.17 20.22
C ILE A 464 32.55 -33.44 18.82
N ARG A 465 32.36 -32.50 17.87
CA ARG A 465 32.88 -32.63 16.50
C ARG A 465 34.39 -32.68 16.47
N GLU A 466 35.08 -31.78 17.18
CA GLU A 466 36.54 -31.76 17.25
C GLU A 466 37.10 -33.08 17.79
N ARG A 467 36.48 -33.63 18.85
CA ARG A 467 36.88 -34.93 19.38
C ARG A 467 36.72 -36.05 18.36
N ALA A 468 35.61 -36.07 17.63
CA ALA A 468 35.37 -37.07 16.58
C ALA A 468 36.37 -36.92 15.42
N PHE A 469 36.60 -35.70 14.96
CA PHE A 469 37.56 -35.41 13.88
C PHE A 469 38.99 -35.72 14.29
N SER A 470 39.39 -35.50 15.54
CA SER A 470 40.72 -35.88 16.04
C SER A 470 40.95 -37.38 15.89
N ILE A 471 40.00 -38.20 16.33
CA ILE A 471 40.10 -39.67 16.24
C ILE A 471 40.22 -40.11 14.77
N ILE A 472 39.40 -39.53 13.89
CA ILE A 472 39.42 -39.84 12.46
C ILE A 472 40.76 -39.42 11.84
N ALA A 473 41.21 -38.19 12.09
CA ALA A 473 42.46 -37.66 11.58
C ALA A 473 43.66 -38.50 12.05
N ASP A 474 43.68 -38.97 13.29
CA ASP A 474 44.75 -39.82 13.83
C ASP A 474 44.80 -41.20 13.17
N VAL A 475 43.66 -41.74 12.73
CA VAL A 475 43.65 -42.95 11.90
C VAL A 475 44.29 -42.66 10.54
N PHE A 476 43.85 -41.62 9.84
CA PHE A 476 44.36 -41.28 8.51
C PHE A 476 45.86 -40.92 8.52
N LYS A 477 46.32 -40.16 9.51
CA LYS A 477 47.74 -39.82 9.70
C LYS A 477 48.62 -41.05 9.90
N ARG A 478 48.15 -42.05 10.66
CA ARG A 478 48.87 -43.32 10.85
C ARG A 478 49.06 -44.09 9.54
N HIS A 479 48.20 -43.85 8.54
CA HIS A 479 48.32 -44.42 7.21
C HIS A 479 49.00 -43.47 6.20
N GLY A 480 49.68 -42.42 6.66
CA GLY A 480 50.47 -41.51 5.83
C GLY A 480 49.67 -40.44 5.09
N ALA A 481 48.39 -40.25 5.40
CA ALA A 481 47.59 -39.20 4.80
C ALA A 481 47.91 -37.82 5.40
N THR A 482 47.95 -36.79 4.55
CA THR A 482 48.13 -35.39 4.94
C THR A 482 46.81 -34.64 4.80
N SER A 483 46.46 -33.82 5.78
CA SER A 483 45.25 -33.00 5.72
C SER A 483 45.41 -31.88 4.70
N LEU A 484 44.36 -31.65 3.90
CA LEU A 484 44.23 -30.47 3.05
C LEU A 484 43.07 -29.63 3.58
N ASP A 485 43.36 -28.39 3.99
CA ASP A 485 42.32 -27.46 4.38
C ASP A 485 41.78 -26.77 3.13
N THR A 486 40.50 -27.02 2.81
CA THR A 486 39.85 -26.42 1.65
C THR A 486 38.84 -25.39 2.15
N PRO A 487 38.91 -24.13 1.68
CA PRO A 487 37.93 -23.14 2.09
C PRO A 487 36.51 -23.58 1.69
N ALA A 488 35.53 -23.17 2.49
CA ALA A 488 34.11 -23.47 2.24
C ALA A 488 33.57 -22.80 0.96
N PHE A 489 34.27 -21.79 0.45
CA PHE A 489 33.98 -21.10 -0.81
C PHE A 489 35.22 -21.09 -1.70
N GLU A 490 35.05 -21.35 -3.00
CA GLU A 490 36.13 -21.38 -3.99
C GLU A 490 35.58 -21.05 -5.39
N LEU A 491 36.44 -20.55 -6.29
CA LEU A 491 36.05 -20.26 -7.67
C LEU A 491 35.68 -21.55 -8.42
N ARG A 492 34.57 -21.52 -9.17
CA ARG A 492 34.06 -22.66 -9.96
C ARG A 492 35.13 -23.26 -10.87
N GLU A 493 35.87 -22.41 -11.59
CA GLU A 493 36.94 -22.82 -12.50
C GLU A 493 38.06 -23.59 -11.78
N THR A 494 38.40 -23.19 -10.56
CA THR A 494 39.42 -23.84 -9.72
C THR A 494 38.94 -25.20 -9.22
N LEU A 495 37.67 -25.33 -8.83
CA LEU A 495 37.11 -26.60 -8.35
C LEU A 495 36.93 -27.62 -9.48
N MET A 496 36.38 -27.20 -10.63
CA MET A 496 36.16 -28.08 -11.79
C MET A 496 37.47 -28.50 -12.47
N GLY A 497 38.54 -27.71 -12.35
CA GLY A 497 39.87 -28.09 -12.85
C GLY A 497 40.57 -29.16 -12.01
N LYS A 498 40.26 -29.26 -10.71
CA LYS A 498 40.89 -30.21 -9.76
C LYS A 498 40.05 -31.48 -9.52
N TYR A 499 38.74 -31.39 -9.72
CA TYR A 499 37.79 -32.49 -9.52
C TYR A 499 36.97 -32.66 -10.81
N GLY A 500 36.94 -33.86 -11.37
CA GLY A 500 36.18 -34.15 -12.60
C GLY A 500 34.67 -33.93 -12.44
N GLU A 501 33.93 -33.94 -13.55
CA GLU A 501 32.49 -33.58 -13.63
C GLU A 501 31.56 -34.35 -12.67
N ASP A 502 32.02 -35.46 -12.07
CA ASP A 502 31.25 -36.34 -11.17
C ASP A 502 31.38 -36.03 -9.66
N SER A 503 31.96 -34.90 -9.26
CA SER A 503 32.10 -34.58 -7.83
C SER A 503 30.77 -34.17 -7.18
N LYS A 504 30.08 -35.14 -6.56
CA LYS A 504 28.77 -35.05 -5.89
C LYS A 504 28.66 -34.08 -4.69
N LEU A 505 29.66 -33.25 -4.45
CA LEU A 505 29.76 -32.35 -3.28
C LEU A 505 30.00 -30.87 -3.67
N ILE A 506 30.04 -30.53 -4.96
CA ILE A 506 30.06 -29.13 -5.41
C ILE A 506 28.62 -28.64 -5.51
N TYR A 507 28.31 -27.54 -4.84
CA TYR A 507 27.02 -26.85 -4.95
C TYR A 507 27.25 -25.47 -5.54
N ASP A 508 26.54 -25.13 -6.61
CA ASP A 508 26.56 -23.79 -7.15
C ASP A 508 25.78 -22.84 -6.22
N LEU A 509 26.41 -21.71 -5.88
CA LEU A 509 25.79 -20.68 -5.04
C LEU A 509 24.66 -19.96 -5.78
N ALA A 510 24.75 -19.86 -7.11
CA ALA A 510 23.72 -19.25 -7.94
C ALA A 510 22.37 -19.98 -7.84
N ASP A 511 22.37 -21.29 -7.57
CA ASP A 511 21.17 -22.11 -7.50
C ASP A 511 20.40 -22.01 -6.17
N GLN A 512 20.96 -21.36 -5.13
CA GLN A 512 20.42 -21.45 -3.77
C GLN A 512 19.97 -20.15 -3.10
N ALA A 513 20.30 -18.97 -3.59
CA ALA A 513 19.76 -17.73 -3.03
C ALA A 513 19.94 -16.51 -3.94
N GLY A 514 18.83 -15.88 -4.33
CA GLY A 514 18.79 -14.45 -4.69
C GLY A 514 18.97 -13.54 -3.46
N VAL A 515 20.00 -13.82 -2.65
CA VAL A 515 20.35 -13.04 -1.46
C VAL A 515 21.86 -12.86 -1.44
N GLN A 516 22.31 -11.61 -1.36
CA GLN A 516 23.72 -11.28 -1.10
C GLN A 516 24.12 -11.85 0.27
N VAL A 517 24.89 -12.95 0.27
CA VAL A 517 25.44 -13.52 1.50
C VAL A 517 26.71 -12.75 1.85
N VAL A 518 26.65 -11.93 2.90
CA VAL A 518 27.83 -11.40 3.58
C VAL A 518 27.97 -12.15 4.89
N LYS A 519 28.92 -13.09 4.97
CA LYS A 519 29.47 -13.53 6.25
C LYS A 519 30.95 -13.14 6.27
N MET A 520 31.27 -12.11 7.04
CA MET A 520 32.63 -11.68 7.33
C MET A 520 32.88 -11.88 8.81
N ASP A 521 33.20 -13.12 9.19
CA ASP A 521 33.78 -13.41 10.49
C ASP A 521 35.30 -13.28 10.34
N ILE A 522 35.81 -12.05 10.44
CA ILE A 522 37.21 -11.89 10.85
C ILE A 522 37.23 -12.18 12.35
N LEU A 523 37.48 -13.43 12.72
CA LEU A 523 38.07 -13.67 14.02
C LEU A 523 39.57 -13.35 13.93
N PRO A 524 40.10 -12.52 14.84
CA PRO A 524 41.50 -12.16 14.83
C PRO A 524 42.33 -13.40 15.16
N ASN A 525 43.34 -13.65 14.33
CA ASN A 525 44.66 -14.09 14.78
C ASN A 525 45.71 -13.49 13.88
#